data_AF-A0A0B7APF4-F1
#
_entry.id   AF-A0A0B7APF4-F1
#
_cell.length_a   1.000
_cell.length_b   1.000
_cell.length_c   1.000
_cell.angle_alpha   90.00
_cell.angle_beta   90.00
_cell.angle_gamma   90.00
#
_symmetry.space_group_name_H-M   'P 1'
#
loop_
_entity.id
_entity.type
_entity.pdbx_description
1 polymer ?
#
loop_
_entity_poly.entity_id
_entity_poly.type
_entity_poly.pdbx_seq_one_letter_code
_entity_poly.pdbx_strand_id
1 'polypeptide(L)'
;PYVHYIPIKHDLSDLLEKVRWAKEHDQKVKQIAKNGQEFAREHLTPANILCYHVRMFQRYAKLLKRKPKGFKDFETVEQPADPSSSCSCQKTRTKKALHTEL
;
A
#
# COMPACT_ATOMS: atom_id res chain seq x y z
N PRO A 1 -16.69 0.74 -8.58
CA PRO A 1 -16.87 1.38 -9.92
C PRO A 1 -18.12 2.29 -9.89
N TYR A 2 -18.14 3.38 -10.65
CA TYR A 2 -19.16 4.44 -10.64
C TYR A 2 -19.44 5.14 -9.30
N VAL A 3 -18.67 4.80 -8.26
CA VAL A 3 -18.61 5.52 -6.98
C VAL A 3 -17.40 6.45 -6.95
N HIS A 4 -16.20 5.91 -7.22
CA HIS A 4 -14.92 6.63 -7.17
C HIS A 4 -14.30 6.89 -8.56
N TYR A 5 -14.73 6.17 -9.60
CA TYR A 5 -14.18 6.25 -10.97
C TYR A 5 -15.17 5.70 -12.01
N ILE A 6 -15.00 6.07 -13.28
CA ILE A 6 -15.72 5.49 -14.43
C ILE A 6 -14.89 4.32 -14.97
N PRO A 7 -15.41 3.08 -14.98
CA PRO A 7 -14.69 1.94 -15.55
C PRO A 7 -14.67 2.03 -17.08
N ILE A 8 -13.51 1.71 -17.67
CA ILE A 8 -13.27 1.60 -19.11
C ILE A 8 -12.76 0.18 -19.37
N LYS A 9 -13.15 -0.44 -20.48
CA LYS A 9 -12.65 -1.76 -20.87
C LYS A 9 -11.15 -1.71 -21.13
N HIS A 10 -10.47 -2.81 -20.85
CA HIS A 10 -9.02 -2.92 -21.06
C HIS A 10 -8.62 -2.75 -22.54
N ASP A 11 -9.49 -3.14 -23.48
CA ASP A 11 -9.30 -2.96 -24.92
C ASP A 11 -9.70 -1.57 -25.45
N LEU A 12 -10.16 -0.69 -24.55
CA LEU A 12 -10.63 0.67 -24.83
C LEU A 12 -11.81 0.77 -25.81
N SER A 13 -12.48 -0.35 -26.11
CA SER A 13 -13.57 -0.39 -27.09
C SER A 13 -14.77 0.49 -26.71
N ASP A 14 -14.95 0.80 -25.43
CA ASP A 14 -16.03 1.65 -24.91
C ASP A 14 -15.59 3.08 -24.55
N LEU A 15 -14.33 3.46 -24.81
CA LEU A 15 -13.78 4.73 -24.35
C LEU A 15 -14.59 5.95 -24.85
N LEU A 16 -14.88 5.99 -26.16
CA LEU A 16 -15.62 7.11 -26.75
C LEU A 16 -17.05 7.22 -26.23
N GLU A 17 -17.71 6.09 -25.97
CA GLU A 17 -19.03 6.02 -25.34
C GLU A 17 -18.97 6.61 -23.92
N LYS A 18 -17.99 6.20 -23.11
CA LYS A 18 -17.83 6.70 -21.73
C LYS A 18 -17.55 8.20 -21.67
N VAL A 19 -16.74 8.72 -22.60
CA VAL A 19 -16.46 10.17 -22.67
C VAL A 19 -17.72 10.96 -23.03
N ARG A 20 -18.52 10.50 -24.00
CA ARG A 20 -19.80 11.15 -24.36
C ARG A 20 -20.77 11.12 -23.18
N TRP A 21 -20.97 9.95 -22.57
CA TRP A 21 -21.81 9.79 -21.40
C TRP A 21 -21.38 10.72 -20.25
N ALA A 22 -20.07 10.84 -19.99
CA ALA A 22 -19.55 11.71 -18.95
C ALA A 22 -19.86 13.20 -19.20
N LYS A 23 -19.75 13.65 -20.46
CA LYS A 23 -20.11 15.02 -20.85
C LYS A 23 -21.60 15.32 -20.67
N GLU A 24 -22.45 14.33 -20.92
CA GLU A 24 -23.91 14.45 -20.76
C GLU A 24 -24.36 14.41 -19.30
N HIS A 25 -23.52 13.93 -18.37
CA HIS A 25 -23.87 13.71 -16.95
C HIS A 25 -22.93 14.45 -15.99
N ASP A 26 -22.63 15.73 -16.28
CA ASP A 26 -21.60 16.52 -15.57
C ASP A 26 -21.73 16.49 -14.04
N GLN A 27 -22.93 16.74 -13.50
CA GLN A 27 -23.15 16.74 -12.03
C GLN A 27 -22.83 15.37 -11.40
N LYS A 28 -23.22 14.28 -12.06
CA LYS A 28 -22.95 12.92 -11.59
C LYS A 28 -21.45 12.63 -11.63
N VAL A 29 -20.77 13.01 -12.71
CA VAL A 29 -19.33 12.82 -12.87
C VAL A 29 -18.54 13.62 -11.83
N LYS A 30 -18.97 14.86 -11.54
CA LYS A 30 -18.40 15.68 -10.47
C LYS A 30 -18.47 14.99 -9.11
N GLN A 31 -19.60 14.35 -8.80
CA GLN A 31 -19.73 13.58 -7.55
C GLN A 31 -18.81 12.35 -7.53
N ILE A 32 -18.70 11.62 -8.65
CA ILE A 32 -17.79 10.47 -8.77
C ILE A 32 -16.33 10.91 -8.52
N ALA A 33 -15.93 12.02 -9.16
CA ALA A 33 -14.58 12.57 -9.00
C ALA A 33 -14.31 13.00 -7.55
N LYS A 34 -15.27 13.68 -6.91
CA LYS A 34 -15.17 14.09 -5.50
C LYS A 34 -15.00 12.87 -4.58
N ASN A 35 -15.86 11.87 -4.72
CA ASN A 35 -15.77 10.64 -3.93
C ASN A 35 -14.41 9.95 -4.10
N GLY A 36 -13.89 9.88 -5.33
CA GLY A 36 -12.59 9.27 -5.60
C GLY A 36 -11.44 10.03 -4.93
N GLN A 37 -11.49 11.36 -4.93
CA GLN A 37 -10.50 12.19 -4.25
C GLN A 37 -10.55 12.04 -2.73
N GLU A 38 -11.76 12.05 -2.14
CA GLU A 38 -11.97 11.87 -0.70
C GLU A 38 -11.47 10.49 -0.25
N PHE A 39 -11.85 9.43 -0.96
CA PHE A 39 -11.38 8.07 -0.66
C PHE A 39 -9.85 7.97 -0.67
N ALA A 40 -9.18 8.55 -1.67
CA ALA A 40 -7.72 8.52 -1.74
C ALA A 40 -7.07 9.28 -0.58
N ARG A 41 -7.60 10.48 -0.24
CA ARG A 41 -7.09 11.30 0.87
C ARG A 41 -7.24 10.62 2.23
N GLU A 42 -8.33 9.90 2.44
CA GLU A 42 -8.64 9.25 3.72
C GLU A 42 -7.95 7.89 3.87
N HIS A 43 -7.87 7.10 2.79
CA HIS A 43 -7.48 5.70 2.88
C HIS A 43 -6.08 5.40 2.33
N LEU A 44 -5.56 6.18 1.37
CA LEU A 44 -4.27 5.91 0.72
C LEU A 44 -3.13 6.76 1.29
N THR A 45 -3.20 7.10 2.57
CA THR A 45 -2.14 7.83 3.29
C THR A 45 -0.91 6.94 3.51
N PRO A 46 0.29 7.52 3.66
CA PRO A 46 1.50 6.75 3.99
C PRO A 46 1.33 5.87 5.23
N ALA A 47 0.65 6.36 6.27
CA ALA A 47 0.37 5.60 7.48
C ALA A 47 -0.47 4.35 7.22
N ASN A 48 -1.54 4.48 6.42
CA ASN A 48 -2.40 3.35 6.07
C ASN A 48 -1.68 2.33 5.18
N ILE A 49 -0.88 2.80 4.22
CA ILE A 49 -0.06 1.95 3.36
C ILE A 49 0.94 1.15 4.20
N LEU A 50 1.69 1.80 5.10
CA LEU A 50 2.65 1.14 5.97
C LEU A 50 1.96 0.15 6.93
N CYS A 51 0.83 0.54 7.51
CA CYS A 51 0.02 -0.34 8.36
C CYS A 51 -0.41 -1.60 7.61
N TYR A 52 -0.88 -1.47 6.36
CA TYR A 52 -1.23 -2.61 5.51
C TYR A 52 -0.04 -3.55 5.30
N HIS A 53 1.13 -3.01 4.95
CA HIS A 53 2.34 -3.83 4.72
C HIS A 53 2.76 -4.58 5.99
N VAL A 54 2.79 -3.92 7.15
CA VAL A 54 3.12 -4.55 8.43
C VAL A 54 2.16 -5.70 8.72
N ARG A 55 0.84 -5.46 8.63
CA ARG A 55 -0.17 -6.50 8.88
C ARG A 55 -0.09 -7.64 7.88
N MET A 56 0.14 -7.34 6.60
CA MET A 56 0.31 -8.33 5.54
C MET A 56 1.52 -9.23 5.82
N PHE A 57 2.69 -8.66 6.09
CA PHE A 57 3.89 -9.44 6.37
C PHE A 57 3.78 -10.25 7.67
N GLN A 58 3.17 -9.70 8.72
CA GLN A 58 2.88 -10.45 9.96
C GLN A 58 1.98 -11.66 9.70
N ARG A 59 0.99 -11.52 8.82
CA ARG A 59 0.06 -12.60 8.48
C ARG A 59 0.73 -13.64 7.58
N TYR A 60 1.50 -13.17 6.60
CA TYR A 60 2.28 -14.02 5.69
C TYR A 60 3.33 -14.85 6.44
N ALA A 61 4.05 -14.25 7.39
CA ALA A 61 5.07 -14.95 8.18
C ALA A 61 4.52 -16.16 8.95
N LYS A 62 3.24 -16.14 9.35
CA LYS A 62 2.56 -17.27 10.02
C LYS A 62 2.33 -18.46 9.08
N LEU A 63 2.36 -18.25 7.77
CA LEU A 63 2.19 -19.30 6.76
C LEU A 63 3.51 -20.03 6.44
N LEU A 64 4.65 -19.49 6.88
CA LEU A 64 5.95 -20.09 6.62
C LEU A 64 6.12 -21.38 7.43
N LYS A 65 6.26 -22.51 6.73
CA LYS A 65 6.50 -23.83 7.35
C LYS A 65 7.89 -23.93 8.01
N ARG A 66 8.83 -23.10 7.59
CA ARG A 66 10.21 -23.07 8.07
C ARG A 66 10.64 -21.63 8.26
N LYS A 67 11.50 -21.40 9.25
CA LYS A 67 12.09 -20.07 9.46
C LYS A 67 13.01 -19.73 8.27
N PRO A 68 12.93 -18.50 7.73
CA PRO A 68 13.86 -18.07 6.70
C PRO A 68 15.28 -18.05 7.27
N LYS A 69 16.23 -18.55 6.49
CA LYS A 69 17.66 -18.41 6.77
C LYS A 69 18.18 -17.25 5.91
N GLY A 70 19.11 -16.48 6.46
CA GLY A 70 19.82 -15.46 5.68
C GLY A 70 20.53 -16.12 4.50
N PHE A 71 20.52 -15.45 3.36
CA PHE A 71 21.30 -15.85 2.19
C PHE A 71 22.59 -15.02 2.19
N LYS A 72 23.74 -15.67 1.91
CA LYS A 72 25.06 -15.02 2.02
C LYS A 72 25.26 -13.90 0.99
N ASP A 73 24.53 -13.94 -0.13
CA ASP A 73 24.68 -12.98 -1.23
C ASP A 73 23.74 -11.76 -1.11
N PHE A 74 22.97 -11.63 -0.02
CA PHE A 74 22.18 -10.43 0.22
C PHE A 74 22.99 -9.37 0.98
N GLU A 75 23.05 -8.17 0.43
CA GLU A 75 23.53 -7.00 1.15
C GLU A 75 22.53 -6.59 2.24
N THR A 76 23.06 -6.18 3.41
CA THR A 76 22.22 -5.69 4.50
C THR A 76 21.76 -4.27 4.19
N VAL A 77 20.44 -4.06 4.15
CA VAL A 77 19.85 -2.72 4.03
C VAL A 77 19.78 -2.10 5.42
N GLU A 78 20.60 -1.08 5.67
CA GLU A 78 20.58 -0.35 6.94
C GLU A 78 19.27 0.43 7.10
N GLN A 79 18.70 0.38 8.31
CA GLN A 79 17.59 1.27 8.63
C GLN A 79 18.14 2.67 8.91
N PRO A 80 17.69 3.71 8.18
CA PRO A 80 18.17 5.06 8.40
C PRO A 80 17.87 5.49 9.83
N ALA A 81 18.85 6.12 10.50
CA ALA A 81 18.73 6.61 11.87
C ALA A 81 17.89 7.90 11.99
N ASP A 82 16.98 8.15 11.04
CA ASP A 82 16.26 9.40 10.90
C ASP A 82 15.45 9.72 12.18
N PRO A 83 15.74 10.82 12.89
CA PRO A 83 14.98 11.24 14.08
C PRO A 83 13.51 11.55 13.78
N SER A 84 13.18 11.92 12.53
CA SER A 84 11.80 12.12 12.07
C SER A 84 11.01 10.81 11.94
N SER A 85 11.73 9.68 11.87
CA SER A 85 11.20 8.32 11.95
C SER A 85 11.10 7.79 13.40
N SER A 86 10.86 8.69 14.35
CA SER A 86 10.52 8.35 15.74
C SER A 86 9.13 7.72 15.80
N CYS A 87 9.02 6.48 15.31
CA CYS A 87 7.88 5.60 15.60
C CYS A 87 7.77 5.53 17.13
N SER A 88 6.66 6.01 17.68
CA SER A 88 6.28 5.84 19.10
C SER A 88 5.98 4.38 19.47
N CYS A 89 6.10 3.50 18.48
CA CYS A 89 6.04 2.06 18.55
C CYS A 89 7.02 1.58 19.64
N GLN A 90 6.50 0.91 20.66
CA GLN A 90 7.31 0.34 21.72
C GLN A 90 8.32 -0.62 21.09
N LYS A 91 9.56 -0.16 20.89
CA LYS A 91 10.67 -1.01 20.48
C LYS A 91 10.93 -1.96 21.64
N THR A 92 10.26 -3.10 21.67
CA THR A 92 10.73 -4.21 22.50
C THR A 92 12.15 -4.46 22.08
N ARG A 93 13.11 -4.19 22.97
CA ARG A 93 14.52 -4.54 22.78
C ARG A 93 14.58 -6.05 22.58
N THR A 94 14.47 -6.52 21.33
CA THR A 94 15.01 -7.82 20.97
C THR A 94 16.50 -7.68 21.21
N LYS A 95 17.01 -8.36 22.24
CA LYS A 95 18.45 -8.56 22.42
C LYS A 95 19.01 -8.86 21.04
N LYS A 96 20.01 -8.09 20.59
CA LYS A 96 20.81 -8.43 19.41
C LYS A 96 21.13 -9.92 19.56
N ALA A 97 20.42 -10.79 18.85
CA ALA A 97 20.90 -12.13 18.65
C ALA A 97 22.13 -11.87 17.79
N LEU A 98 23.29 -11.90 18.43
CA LEU A 98 24.56 -12.04 17.74
C LEU A 98 24.29 -13.16 16.74
N HIS A 99 24.26 -12.82 15.45
CA HIS A 99 24.38 -13.84 14.42
C HIS A 99 25.80 -14.37 14.58
N THR A 100 25.97 -15.30 15.53
CA THR A 100 27.20 -16.02 15.72
C THR A 100 27.46 -16.76 14.43
N GLU A 101 28.66 -16.53 13.92
CA GLU A 101 29.22 -17.04 12.68
C GLU A 101 28.96 -18.54 12.49
N LEU A 102 28.50 -18.89 11.27
CA LEU A 102 28.57 -20.21 10.66
C LEU A 102 28.91 -20.08 9.16
#